data_AF-A0A355G414-F1
#
_entry.id   AF-A0A355G414-F1
#
_cell.length_a   1.000
_cell.length_b   1.000
_cell.length_c   1.000
_cell.angle_alpha   90.00
_cell.angle_beta   90.00
_cell.angle_gamma   90.00
#
_symmetry.space_group_name_H-M   'P 1'
#
loop_
_entity.id
_entity.type
_entity.pdbx_description
1 polymer ?
#
loop_
_entity_poly.entity_id
_entity_poly.type
_entity_poly.pdbx_seq_one_letter_code
_entity_poly.pdbx_strand_id
1 'polypeptide(L)'
;YTILQPRVAVSLNSAQQSHFVQLYAGDPGIDPYTRVVSDVYQDLFGEGSFIGKGIYDVDSFEMSCNNFPENTILSHDLIEGAYCRSALVSDVTLYEEYPSRYLADIGRRHRWIRGDWQIVGWLFPWVRNRAGRSVRNPISALSWWKIFDNLRRSLISLAMLSILLLSWYLMPELAAESLLFLACIVFLPTILDTLTSLLQKPVDLPSRLHVREKLQATGRPLAQNFLSLVFLPYEAYICCDAIIRTLVRVFWTKRRLLEWKTASDSERGNDGNLIGTIYQMMIAPASAIFLALLLYYSEPEIFFWALPWLVIWFVSPIIAWWLSRPITRRGIQFSELEHHFLEKLSRKTWRYFEEYVTEEENWLPPDNIQQNPNLEIATRTSPTNIGMALLSDLAAYDFGYCSASQLLNRTRKTFKTLDRMERHRGHFFNWYDTRTLQPLHPRYVSLVDSGNLAADLLVLSSGFRELSEANLMPERMFAGLRDTLRVLLDVILNFDGKSIDADFRRRIERQIEVLNRAPDSLQAANVLLAQMTVEAAELITLADSNPELMWWV
;
A
#
# COMPACT_ATOMS: atom_id res chain seq x y z
N TYR A 1 -23.10 6.37 -19.22
CA TYR A 1 -22.29 5.21 -18.83
C TYR A 1 -23.12 4.38 -17.88
N THR A 2 -23.15 3.07 -18.06
CA THR A 2 -23.83 2.18 -17.12
C THR A 2 -22.89 1.75 -15.99
N ILE A 3 -21.58 1.77 -16.24
CA ILE A 3 -20.54 1.37 -15.29
C ILE A 3 -19.64 2.56 -14.98
N LEU A 4 -19.39 2.78 -13.69
CA LEU A 4 -18.41 3.71 -13.14
C LEU A 4 -17.27 2.90 -12.52
N GLN A 5 -16.12 2.90 -13.16
CA GLN A 5 -14.94 2.16 -12.73
C GLN A 5 -14.02 3.06 -11.89
N PRO A 6 -13.72 2.70 -10.63
CA PRO A 6 -12.71 3.41 -9.85
C PRO A 6 -11.30 3.13 -10.37
N ARG A 7 -10.36 3.98 -10.00
CA ARG A 7 -8.94 3.68 -10.14
C ARG A 7 -8.58 2.46 -9.31
N VAL A 8 -7.85 1.50 -9.87
CA VAL A 8 -7.30 0.38 -9.10
C VAL A 8 -5.84 0.66 -8.75
N ALA A 9 -5.51 0.51 -7.46
CA ALA A 9 -4.15 0.67 -6.94
C ALA A 9 -3.75 -0.55 -6.12
N VAL A 10 -2.43 -0.81 -6.04
CA VAL A 10 -1.92 -1.90 -5.21
C VAL A 10 -1.67 -1.40 -3.80
N SER A 11 -2.08 -2.19 -2.81
CA SER A 11 -1.85 -1.87 -1.40
C SER A 11 -0.36 -1.87 -1.03
N LEU A 12 0.05 -1.00 -0.12
CA LEU A 12 1.44 -0.91 0.37
C LEU A 12 1.93 -2.24 0.96
N ASN A 13 1.05 -2.94 1.67
CA ASN A 13 1.37 -4.25 2.27
C ASN A 13 1.58 -5.32 1.20
N SER A 14 0.75 -5.35 0.14
CA SER A 14 0.92 -6.29 -0.98
C SER A 14 2.20 -5.99 -1.76
N ALA A 15 2.48 -4.71 -2.04
CA ALA A 15 3.59 -4.26 -2.87
C ALA A 15 4.99 -4.64 -2.34
N GLN A 16 5.10 -5.01 -1.06
CA GLN A 16 6.37 -5.35 -0.42
C GLN A 16 6.52 -6.83 -0.08
N GLN A 17 5.64 -7.70 -0.61
CA GLN A 17 5.68 -9.12 -0.29
C GLN A 17 6.84 -9.86 -0.97
N SER A 18 7.28 -9.46 -2.17
CA SER A 18 8.42 -10.08 -2.87
C SER A 18 9.08 -9.12 -3.86
N HIS A 19 10.29 -9.46 -4.33
CA HIS A 19 10.97 -8.67 -5.37
C HIS A 19 10.20 -8.68 -6.70
N PHE A 20 9.47 -9.77 -6.99
CA PHE A 20 8.56 -9.85 -8.12
C PHE A 20 7.50 -8.76 -8.04
N VAL A 21 6.81 -8.62 -6.90
CA VAL A 21 5.77 -7.58 -6.74
C VAL A 21 6.36 -6.18 -6.84
N GLN A 22 7.53 -5.93 -6.22
CA GLN A 22 8.21 -4.64 -6.32
C GLN A 22 8.52 -4.25 -7.79
N LEU A 23 8.83 -5.23 -8.63
CA LEU A 23 9.05 -5.01 -10.06
C LEU A 23 7.74 -4.88 -10.84
N TYR A 24 6.65 -5.57 -10.50
CA TYR A 24 5.46 -5.68 -11.36
C TYR A 24 4.20 -4.92 -10.89
N ALA A 25 4.01 -4.65 -9.61
CA ALA A 25 2.73 -4.17 -9.05
C ALA A 25 2.39 -2.69 -9.27
N GLY A 26 3.39 -1.87 -9.58
CA GLY A 26 3.26 -0.43 -9.81
C GLY A 26 3.80 0.36 -8.62
N ASP A 27 3.56 1.66 -8.58
CA ASP A 27 3.93 2.48 -7.41
C ASP A 27 2.85 2.32 -6.33
N PRO A 28 3.17 1.78 -5.14
CA PRO A 28 2.21 1.67 -4.06
C PRO A 28 2.01 3.00 -3.34
N GLY A 29 0.81 3.24 -2.82
CA GLY A 29 0.54 4.34 -1.89
C GLY A 29 -0.74 5.13 -2.16
N ILE A 30 -0.96 6.14 -1.31
CA ILE A 30 -2.02 7.12 -1.43
C ILE A 30 -1.35 8.41 -1.91
N ASP A 31 -1.74 8.88 -3.09
CA ASP A 31 -1.39 10.22 -3.56
C ASP A 31 -2.72 10.94 -3.85
N PRO A 32 -3.34 11.52 -2.81
CA PRO A 32 -4.68 12.08 -2.91
C PRO A 32 -4.72 13.46 -3.57
N TYR A 33 -3.56 14.07 -3.83
CA TYR A 33 -3.48 15.48 -4.21
C TYR A 33 -2.74 15.77 -5.53
N THR A 34 -1.90 14.85 -6.04
CA THR A 34 -1.00 15.22 -7.14
C THR A 34 -1.06 14.36 -8.40
N ARG A 35 -1.86 13.29 -8.43
CA ARG A 35 -1.99 12.44 -9.63
C ARG A 35 -3.25 12.74 -10.43
N VAL A 36 -3.11 13.58 -11.46
CA VAL A 36 -3.99 13.52 -12.63
C VAL A 36 -3.71 12.18 -13.32
N VAL A 37 -4.65 11.26 -13.27
CA VAL A 37 -4.55 9.97 -13.96
C VAL A 37 -5.25 10.13 -15.30
N SER A 38 -4.48 10.17 -16.38
CA SER A 38 -4.99 10.13 -17.75
C SER A 38 -5.33 8.68 -18.12
N ASP A 39 -6.50 8.48 -18.71
CA ASP A 39 -6.87 7.23 -19.37
C ASP A 39 -7.09 7.55 -20.84
N VAL A 40 -6.23 7.02 -21.70
CA VAL A 40 -6.22 7.33 -23.14
C VAL A 40 -7.58 7.07 -23.78
N TYR A 41 -8.31 6.04 -23.33
CA TYR A 41 -9.62 5.73 -23.90
C TYR A 41 -10.70 6.69 -23.41
N GLN A 42 -10.71 7.01 -22.12
CA GLN A 42 -11.62 7.98 -21.54
C GLN A 42 -11.37 9.40 -22.09
N ASP A 43 -10.12 9.82 -22.21
CA ASP A 43 -9.73 11.18 -22.60
C ASP A 43 -9.96 11.43 -24.10
N LEU A 44 -9.66 10.44 -24.96
CA LEU A 44 -9.80 10.60 -26.41
C LEU A 44 -11.18 10.21 -26.95
N PHE A 45 -11.84 9.22 -26.35
CA PHE A 45 -13.08 8.65 -26.87
C PHE A 45 -14.27 8.79 -25.92
N GLY A 46 -14.06 9.33 -24.71
CA GLY A 46 -15.11 9.40 -23.71
C GLY A 46 -15.60 8.01 -23.29
N GLU A 47 -14.75 6.99 -23.24
CA GLU A 47 -15.12 5.65 -22.78
C GLU A 47 -13.93 4.89 -22.19
N GLY A 48 -13.98 4.58 -20.89
CA GLY A 48 -12.97 3.76 -20.21
C GLY A 48 -13.00 2.27 -20.61
N SER A 49 -12.04 1.50 -20.09
CA SER A 49 -12.02 0.04 -20.25
C SER A 49 -12.44 -0.65 -18.96
N PHE A 50 -13.53 -1.41 -18.99
CA PHE A 50 -14.01 -2.11 -17.80
C PHE A 50 -13.06 -3.27 -17.42
N ILE A 51 -12.62 -3.31 -16.16
CA ILE A 51 -11.68 -4.31 -15.60
C ILE A 51 -12.33 -5.20 -14.54
N GLY A 52 -13.66 -5.29 -14.52
CA GLY A 52 -14.40 -6.18 -13.61
C GLY A 52 -14.64 -5.59 -12.21
N LYS A 53 -14.33 -4.31 -12.00
CA LYS A 53 -14.54 -3.58 -10.74
C LYS A 53 -15.19 -2.23 -11.01
N GLY A 54 -16.35 -1.98 -10.41
CA GLY A 54 -17.07 -0.73 -10.62
C GLY A 54 -18.42 -0.71 -9.91
N ILE A 55 -18.98 0.49 -9.82
CA ILE A 55 -20.37 0.72 -9.44
C ILE A 55 -21.18 0.76 -10.74
N TYR A 56 -22.32 0.09 -10.80
CA TYR A 56 -23.15 0.08 -12.01
C TYR A 56 -24.63 0.20 -11.68
N ASP A 57 -25.36 0.79 -12.61
CA ASP A 57 -26.82 0.81 -12.61
C ASP A 57 -27.34 -0.56 -13.01
N VAL A 58 -28.02 -1.25 -12.07
CA VAL A 58 -28.42 -2.65 -12.23
C VAL A 58 -29.35 -2.82 -13.42
N ASP A 59 -30.37 -1.97 -13.54
CA ASP A 59 -31.38 -2.07 -14.60
C ASP A 59 -30.76 -1.88 -15.99
N SER A 60 -29.91 -0.86 -16.16
CA SER A 60 -29.19 -0.60 -17.41
C SER A 60 -28.19 -1.70 -17.75
N PHE A 61 -27.55 -2.29 -16.74
CA PHE A 61 -26.62 -3.39 -16.92
C PHE A 61 -27.33 -4.66 -17.37
N GLU A 62 -28.42 -5.03 -16.71
CA GLU A 62 -29.24 -6.19 -17.11
C GLU A 62 -29.81 -6.00 -18.51
N MET A 63 -30.34 -4.82 -18.83
CA MET A 63 -30.87 -4.54 -20.17
C MET A 63 -29.81 -4.72 -21.28
N SER A 64 -28.56 -4.36 -21.00
CA SER A 64 -27.47 -4.41 -21.97
C SER A 64 -26.84 -5.81 -22.09
N CYS A 65 -26.65 -6.52 -20.96
CA CYS A 65 -25.86 -7.75 -20.89
C CYS A 65 -26.68 -9.06 -20.87
N ASN A 66 -28.01 -9.02 -20.70
CA ASN A 66 -28.84 -10.22 -20.56
C ASN A 66 -28.96 -11.09 -21.84
N ASN A 67 -28.37 -10.66 -22.96
CA ASN A 67 -28.48 -11.34 -24.24
C ASN A 67 -27.23 -12.16 -24.64
N PHE A 68 -26.28 -12.37 -23.71
CA PHE A 68 -25.11 -13.21 -23.98
C PHE A 68 -25.46 -14.71 -24.07
N PRO A 69 -24.74 -15.49 -24.89
CA PRO A 69 -24.86 -16.95 -24.87
C PRO A 69 -24.49 -17.53 -23.49
N GLU A 70 -25.29 -18.48 -23.01
CA GLU A 70 -25.06 -19.08 -21.71
C GLU A 70 -23.78 -19.92 -21.69
N ASN A 71 -23.00 -19.76 -20.62
CA ASN A 71 -21.80 -20.55 -20.33
C ASN A 71 -20.67 -20.48 -21.39
N THR A 72 -20.59 -19.40 -22.17
CA THR A 72 -19.56 -19.24 -23.21
C THR A 72 -18.44 -18.25 -22.89
N ILE A 73 -18.63 -17.36 -21.91
CA ILE A 73 -17.71 -16.24 -21.62
C ILE A 73 -17.08 -16.43 -20.23
N LEU A 74 -15.78 -16.72 -20.20
CA LEU A 74 -14.97 -16.92 -18.99
C LEU A 74 -14.53 -15.60 -18.36
N SER A 75 -14.15 -14.62 -19.19
CA SER A 75 -13.78 -13.27 -18.74
C SER A 75 -14.74 -12.29 -19.40
N HIS A 76 -15.60 -11.68 -18.59
CA HIS A 76 -16.70 -10.84 -19.07
C HIS A 76 -16.40 -9.34 -19.00
N ASP A 77 -15.40 -8.93 -18.22
CA ASP A 77 -15.02 -7.53 -17.97
C ASP A 77 -15.02 -6.67 -19.25
N LEU A 78 -14.21 -7.02 -20.25
CA LEU A 78 -14.09 -6.20 -21.45
C LEU A 78 -15.40 -6.15 -22.27
N ILE A 79 -16.11 -7.28 -22.38
CA ILE A 79 -17.31 -7.37 -23.23
C ILE A 79 -18.52 -6.73 -22.57
N GLU A 80 -18.66 -6.84 -21.26
CA GLU A 80 -19.66 -6.09 -20.50
C GLU A 80 -19.39 -4.59 -20.61
N GLY A 81 -18.14 -4.16 -20.48
CA GLY A 81 -17.74 -2.78 -20.73
C GLY A 81 -18.10 -2.29 -22.14
N ALA A 82 -17.99 -3.15 -23.14
CA ALA A 82 -18.35 -2.84 -24.53
C ALA A 82 -19.87 -2.67 -24.74
N TYR A 83 -20.70 -3.40 -24.00
CA TYR A 83 -22.17 -3.31 -24.10
C TYR A 83 -22.72 -2.18 -23.22
N CYS A 84 -22.21 -2.06 -21.99
CA CYS A 84 -22.70 -1.14 -20.96
C CYS A 84 -22.06 0.25 -21.04
N ARG A 85 -20.90 0.40 -21.69
CA ARG A 85 -20.02 1.57 -21.65
C ARG A 85 -19.56 1.90 -20.22
N SER A 86 -18.25 1.90 -20.02
CA SER A 86 -17.62 2.25 -18.75
C SER A 86 -17.10 3.69 -18.77
N ALA A 87 -17.23 4.41 -17.66
CA ALA A 87 -16.48 5.63 -17.39
C ALA A 87 -15.45 5.39 -16.28
N LEU A 88 -14.32 6.08 -16.35
CA LEU A 88 -13.33 6.11 -15.28
C LEU A 88 -13.71 7.17 -14.22
N VAL A 89 -13.63 6.79 -12.96
CA VAL A 89 -13.78 7.64 -11.78
C VAL A 89 -12.40 7.79 -11.13
N SER A 90 -11.70 8.88 -11.45
CA SER A 90 -10.29 9.09 -11.09
C SER A 90 -10.06 9.46 -9.63
N ASP A 91 -11.09 9.97 -8.95
CA ASP A 91 -11.10 10.43 -7.55
C ASP A 91 -11.39 9.31 -6.55
N VAL A 92 -11.84 8.14 -7.01
CA VAL A 92 -12.08 6.96 -6.17
C VAL A 92 -11.00 5.91 -6.44
N THR A 93 -10.32 5.47 -5.39
CA THR A 93 -9.30 4.41 -5.47
C THR A 93 -9.80 3.14 -4.78
N LEU A 94 -9.78 2.03 -5.52
CA LEU A 94 -10.01 0.68 -5.02
C LEU A 94 -8.67 -0.04 -4.87
N TYR A 95 -8.41 -0.59 -3.69
CA TYR A 95 -7.21 -1.39 -3.46
C TYR A 95 -7.43 -2.85 -3.86
N GLU A 96 -6.51 -3.36 -4.67
CA GLU A 96 -6.44 -4.79 -5.01
C GLU A 96 -5.07 -5.34 -4.61
N GLU A 97 -5.04 -6.60 -4.20
CA GLU A 97 -3.80 -7.33 -3.94
C GLU A 97 -3.20 -7.79 -5.27
N TYR A 98 -1.89 -7.53 -5.45
CA TYR A 98 -1.15 -8.04 -6.59
C TYR A 98 -0.56 -9.42 -6.27
N PRO A 99 -0.55 -10.39 -7.21
CA PRO A 99 0.00 -11.72 -6.96
C PRO A 99 1.45 -11.65 -6.46
N SER A 100 1.71 -12.31 -5.33
CA SER A 100 3.02 -12.24 -4.66
C SER A 100 4.15 -12.98 -5.40
N ARG A 101 3.81 -13.80 -6.40
CA ARG A 101 4.73 -14.74 -7.06
C ARG A 101 4.50 -14.76 -8.57
N TYR A 102 5.57 -14.99 -9.32
CA TYR A 102 5.54 -15.04 -10.79
C TYR A 102 4.53 -16.07 -11.34
N LEU A 103 4.54 -17.30 -10.80
CA LEU A 103 3.65 -18.36 -11.27
C LEU A 103 2.16 -18.08 -11.00
N ALA A 104 1.86 -17.31 -9.94
CA ALA A 104 0.49 -16.87 -9.67
C ALA A 104 0.04 -15.80 -10.67
N ASP A 105 0.92 -14.85 -11.01
CA ASP A 105 0.65 -13.85 -12.06
C ASP A 105 0.46 -14.50 -13.44
N ILE A 106 1.33 -15.43 -13.83
CA ILE A 106 1.20 -16.17 -15.09
C ILE A 106 -0.09 -16.99 -15.14
N GLY A 107 -0.48 -17.63 -14.03
CA GLY A 107 -1.77 -18.33 -13.94
C GLY A 107 -2.96 -17.39 -14.15
N ARG A 108 -2.90 -16.16 -13.58
CA ARG A 108 -3.91 -15.10 -13.80
C ARG A 108 -3.94 -14.67 -15.27
N ARG A 109 -2.79 -14.42 -15.89
CA ARG A 109 -2.69 -14.06 -17.32
C ARG A 109 -3.19 -15.15 -18.24
N HIS A 110 -2.89 -16.42 -17.95
CA HIS A 110 -3.41 -17.56 -18.72
C HIS A 110 -4.94 -17.55 -18.76
N ARG A 111 -5.59 -17.33 -17.61
CA ARG A 111 -7.05 -17.19 -17.54
C ARG A 111 -7.56 -16.01 -18.38
N TRP A 112 -6.90 -14.86 -18.32
CA TRP A 112 -7.27 -13.68 -19.10
C TRP A 112 -7.15 -13.90 -20.60
N ILE A 113 -6.03 -14.46 -21.07
CA ILE A 113 -5.85 -14.82 -22.48
C ILE A 113 -6.95 -15.77 -22.93
N ARG A 114 -7.28 -16.80 -22.13
CA ARG A 114 -8.41 -17.69 -22.47
C ARG A 114 -9.74 -16.94 -22.59
N GLY A 115 -10.01 -15.98 -21.69
CA GLY A 115 -11.18 -15.12 -21.77
C GLY A 115 -11.22 -14.25 -23.03
N ASP A 116 -10.11 -13.59 -23.35
CA ASP A 116 -9.98 -12.75 -24.55
C ASP A 116 -10.26 -13.58 -25.82
N TRP A 117 -9.69 -14.78 -25.92
CA TRP A 117 -9.88 -15.66 -27.08
C TRP A 117 -11.28 -16.30 -27.15
N GLN A 118 -12.06 -16.34 -26.07
CA GLN A 118 -13.46 -16.78 -26.13
C GLN A 118 -14.36 -15.74 -26.77
N ILE A 119 -14.06 -14.46 -26.60
CA ILE A 119 -14.82 -13.38 -27.21
C ILE A 119 -14.35 -13.03 -28.62
N VAL A 120 -13.45 -13.82 -29.24
CA VAL A 120 -13.00 -13.63 -30.62
C VAL A 120 -14.17 -13.58 -31.63
N GLY A 121 -15.29 -14.23 -31.31
CA GLY A 121 -16.52 -14.16 -32.11
C GLY A 121 -17.06 -12.73 -32.28
N TRP A 122 -16.79 -11.84 -31.34
CA TRP A 122 -17.18 -10.43 -31.37
C TRP A 122 -16.26 -9.57 -32.27
N LEU A 123 -15.27 -10.16 -32.93
CA LEU A 123 -14.57 -9.50 -34.04
C LEU A 123 -15.31 -9.63 -35.37
N PHE A 124 -16.38 -10.43 -35.44
CA PHE A 124 -17.17 -10.58 -36.65
C PHE A 124 -18.41 -9.67 -36.65
N PRO A 125 -18.98 -9.35 -37.83
CA PRO A 125 -20.18 -8.50 -37.93
C PRO A 125 -21.44 -9.12 -37.28
N TRP A 126 -21.41 -10.43 -37.00
CA TRP A 126 -22.52 -11.20 -36.46
C TRP A 126 -22.08 -12.00 -35.25
N VAL A 127 -22.87 -11.95 -34.18
CA VAL A 127 -22.63 -12.67 -32.91
C VAL A 127 -23.83 -13.53 -32.56
N ARG A 128 -23.64 -14.53 -31.70
CA ARG A 128 -24.75 -15.35 -31.20
C ARG A 128 -25.35 -14.67 -29.98
N ASN A 129 -26.68 -14.62 -29.93
CA ASN A 129 -27.40 -14.18 -28.75
C ASN A 129 -27.70 -15.36 -27.79
N ARG A 130 -28.34 -15.08 -26.65
CA ARG A 130 -28.75 -16.09 -25.65
C ARG A 130 -29.60 -17.21 -26.26
N ALA A 131 -30.48 -16.88 -27.20
CA ALA A 131 -31.32 -17.84 -27.93
C ALA A 131 -30.58 -18.60 -29.05
N GLY A 132 -29.26 -18.41 -29.21
CA GLY A 132 -28.44 -19.03 -30.25
C GLY A 132 -28.63 -18.47 -31.66
N ARG A 133 -29.42 -17.41 -31.82
CA ARG A 133 -29.65 -16.73 -33.11
C ARG A 133 -28.49 -15.83 -33.44
N SER A 134 -28.18 -15.73 -34.74
CA SER A 134 -27.21 -14.78 -35.24
C SER A 134 -27.83 -13.38 -35.26
N VAL A 135 -27.21 -12.45 -34.55
CA VAL A 135 -27.61 -11.04 -34.48
C VAL A 135 -26.45 -10.16 -34.90
N ARG A 136 -26.75 -8.96 -35.40
CA ARG A 136 -25.71 -7.98 -35.72
C ARG A 136 -24.92 -7.65 -34.45
N ASN A 137 -23.61 -7.60 -34.57
CA ASN A 137 -22.74 -7.26 -33.46
C ASN A 137 -23.00 -5.80 -33.02
N PRO A 138 -23.41 -5.57 -31.76
CA PRO A 138 -23.81 -4.24 -31.28
C PRO A 138 -22.62 -3.40 -30.77
N ILE A 139 -21.42 -3.96 -30.69
CA ILE A 139 -20.27 -3.26 -30.12
C ILE A 139 -19.73 -2.17 -31.05
N SER A 140 -19.12 -1.15 -30.48
CA SER A 140 -18.50 -0.06 -31.22
C SER A 140 -17.20 -0.47 -31.92
N ALA A 141 -16.75 0.32 -32.89
CA ALA A 141 -15.43 0.14 -33.52
C ALA A 141 -14.28 0.25 -32.51
N LEU A 142 -14.44 1.08 -31.46
CA LEU A 142 -13.47 1.18 -30.38
C LEU A 142 -13.39 -0.11 -29.57
N SER A 143 -14.53 -0.68 -29.19
CA SER A 143 -14.59 -1.95 -28.46
C SER A 143 -14.03 -3.11 -29.31
N TRP A 144 -14.30 -3.09 -30.62
CA TRP A 144 -13.69 -4.03 -31.57
C TRP A 144 -12.16 -3.93 -31.56
N TRP A 145 -11.61 -2.71 -31.58
CA TRP A 145 -10.17 -2.48 -31.46
C TRP A 145 -9.60 -2.97 -30.12
N LYS A 146 -10.28 -2.69 -28.99
CA LYS A 146 -9.86 -3.17 -27.66
C LYS A 146 -9.72 -4.70 -27.64
N ILE A 147 -10.69 -5.43 -28.21
CA ILE A 147 -10.64 -6.89 -28.32
C ILE A 147 -9.47 -7.33 -29.21
N PHE A 148 -9.33 -6.73 -30.41
CA PHE A 148 -8.25 -7.06 -31.33
C PHE A 148 -6.86 -6.85 -30.71
N ASP A 149 -6.65 -5.73 -30.01
CA ASP A 149 -5.38 -5.40 -29.38
C ASP A 149 -5.02 -6.36 -28.23
N ASN A 150 -6.01 -6.86 -27.47
CA ASN A 150 -5.78 -7.91 -26.48
C ASN A 150 -5.33 -9.23 -27.12
N LEU A 151 -6.00 -9.67 -28.19
CA LEU A 151 -5.58 -10.87 -28.93
C LEU A 151 -4.16 -10.71 -29.50
N ARG A 152 -3.87 -9.57 -30.13
CA ARG A 152 -2.55 -9.23 -30.65
C ARG A 152 -1.49 -9.28 -29.56
N ARG A 153 -1.75 -8.69 -28.38
CA ARG A 153 -0.83 -8.72 -27.24
C ARG A 153 -0.47 -10.14 -26.81
N SER A 154 -1.44 -11.06 -26.79
CA SER A 154 -1.19 -12.46 -26.43
C SER A 154 -0.29 -13.22 -27.42
N LEU A 155 -0.15 -12.72 -28.66
CA LEU A 155 0.68 -13.32 -29.71
C LEU A 155 2.14 -12.81 -29.69
N ILE A 156 2.45 -11.76 -28.92
CA ILE A 156 3.79 -11.12 -28.94
C ILE A 156 4.88 -12.13 -28.55
N SER A 157 4.76 -12.81 -27.41
CA SER A 157 5.78 -13.77 -26.96
C SER A 157 5.96 -14.93 -27.95
N LEU A 158 4.87 -15.38 -28.59
CA LEU A 158 4.93 -16.42 -29.62
C LEU A 158 5.62 -15.93 -30.89
N ALA A 159 5.31 -14.72 -31.35
CA ALA A 159 5.93 -14.11 -32.51
C ALA A 159 7.43 -13.84 -32.30
N MET A 160 7.81 -13.32 -31.13
CA MET A 160 9.22 -13.08 -30.79
C MET A 160 10.03 -14.38 -30.75
N LEU A 161 9.51 -15.42 -30.10
CA LEU A 161 10.16 -16.72 -30.09
C LEU A 161 10.24 -17.32 -31.50
N SER A 162 9.17 -17.20 -32.29
CA SER A 162 9.14 -17.69 -33.68
C SER A 162 10.19 -16.98 -34.54
N ILE A 163 10.34 -15.66 -34.42
CA ILE A 163 11.36 -14.90 -35.15
C ILE A 163 12.77 -15.41 -34.83
N LEU A 164 13.09 -15.64 -33.55
CA LEU A 164 14.39 -16.20 -33.13
C LEU A 164 14.59 -17.61 -33.69
N LEU A 165 13.59 -18.48 -33.60
CA LEU A 165 13.71 -19.86 -34.08
C LEU A 165 13.87 -19.93 -35.60
N LEU A 166 13.10 -19.11 -36.33
CA LEU A 166 13.19 -19.05 -37.80
C LEU A 166 14.53 -18.44 -38.24
N SER A 167 15.04 -17.41 -37.56
CA SER A 167 16.34 -16.83 -37.90
C SER A 167 17.49 -17.77 -37.56
N TRP A 168 17.43 -18.48 -36.42
CA TRP A 168 18.49 -19.43 -36.07
C TRP A 168 18.49 -20.70 -36.91
N TYR A 169 17.35 -21.15 -37.46
CA TYR A 169 17.27 -22.42 -38.17
C TYR A 169 17.13 -22.30 -39.69
N LEU A 170 16.34 -21.34 -40.19
CA LEU A 170 16.06 -21.21 -41.63
C LEU A 170 16.92 -20.14 -42.30
N MET A 171 17.22 -19.04 -41.61
CA MET A 171 18.00 -17.93 -42.15
C MET A 171 19.11 -17.46 -41.20
N PRO A 172 20.15 -18.28 -40.96
CA PRO A 172 21.28 -17.96 -40.08
C PRO A 172 21.92 -16.59 -40.31
N GLU A 173 22.00 -16.18 -41.58
CA GLU A 173 22.56 -14.90 -42.00
C GLU A 173 21.83 -13.71 -41.36
N LEU A 174 20.54 -13.87 -41.03
CA LEU A 174 19.68 -12.84 -40.42
C LEU A 174 19.62 -12.92 -38.88
N ALA A 175 20.43 -13.78 -38.24
CA ALA A 175 20.37 -13.99 -36.79
C ALA A 175 20.72 -12.71 -36.02
N ALA A 176 21.66 -11.90 -36.50
CA ALA A 176 22.05 -10.65 -35.86
C ALA A 176 20.99 -9.56 -36.02
N GLU A 177 20.45 -9.39 -37.23
CA GLU A 177 19.40 -8.39 -37.51
C GLU A 177 18.11 -8.73 -36.77
N SER A 178 17.73 -10.00 -36.70
CA SER A 178 16.54 -10.44 -35.96
C SER A 178 16.69 -10.18 -34.46
N LEU A 179 17.86 -10.41 -33.88
CA LEU A 179 18.12 -10.07 -32.47
C LEU A 179 18.07 -8.56 -32.22
N LEU A 180 18.68 -7.76 -33.10
CA LEU A 180 18.63 -6.30 -33.02
C LEU A 180 17.19 -5.78 -33.14
N PHE A 181 16.42 -6.32 -34.08
CA PHE A 181 15.01 -5.98 -34.27
C PHE A 181 14.18 -6.26 -33.02
N LEU A 182 14.37 -7.42 -32.38
CA LEU A 182 13.69 -7.75 -31.13
C LEU A 182 14.12 -6.86 -29.97
N ALA A 183 15.41 -6.55 -29.87
CA ALA A 183 15.92 -5.61 -28.87
C ALA A 183 15.29 -4.22 -29.08
N CYS A 184 15.17 -3.75 -30.32
CA CYS A 184 14.49 -2.49 -30.62
C CYS A 184 13.01 -2.55 -30.22
N ILE A 185 12.26 -3.60 -30.57
CA ILE A 185 10.84 -3.72 -30.19
C ILE A 185 10.66 -3.66 -28.67
N VAL A 186 11.53 -4.33 -27.92
CA VAL A 186 11.38 -4.48 -26.47
C VAL A 186 11.88 -3.24 -25.72
N PHE A 187 13.03 -2.69 -26.08
CA PHE A 187 13.67 -1.63 -25.29
C PHE A 187 13.42 -0.22 -25.80
N LEU A 188 13.16 -0.02 -27.11
CA LEU A 188 13.02 1.31 -27.69
C LEU A 188 11.86 2.12 -27.07
N PRO A 189 10.67 1.57 -26.80
CA PRO A 189 9.58 2.35 -26.18
C PRO A 189 9.99 2.93 -24.83
N THR A 190 10.66 2.14 -23.99
CA THR A 190 11.16 2.60 -22.68
C THR A 190 12.24 3.66 -22.83
N ILE A 191 13.16 3.50 -23.79
CA ILE A 191 14.20 4.51 -24.05
C ILE A 191 13.55 5.84 -24.49
N LEU A 192 12.56 5.79 -25.39
CA LEU A 192 11.85 6.97 -25.85
C LEU A 192 11.05 7.64 -24.71
N ASP A 193 10.36 6.86 -23.89
CA ASP A 193 9.65 7.38 -22.71
C ASP A 193 10.62 8.08 -21.74
N THR A 194 11.76 7.45 -21.43
CA THR A 194 12.81 8.07 -20.61
C THR A 194 13.32 9.37 -21.24
N LEU A 195 13.61 9.40 -22.55
CA LEU A 195 14.07 10.60 -23.24
C LEU A 195 13.04 11.72 -23.20
N THR A 196 11.77 11.42 -23.48
CA THR A 196 10.69 12.42 -23.42
C THR A 196 10.51 12.95 -21.99
N SER A 197 10.58 12.09 -20.98
CA SER A 197 10.48 12.48 -19.57
C SER A 197 11.65 13.35 -19.10
N LEU A 198 12.84 13.15 -19.67
CA LEU A 198 14.03 13.98 -19.39
C LEU A 198 13.89 15.36 -20.03
N LEU A 199 13.31 15.45 -21.23
CA LEU A 199 13.04 16.72 -21.93
C LEU A 199 11.93 17.53 -21.25
N GLN A 200 10.94 16.89 -20.63
CA GLN A 200 9.85 17.52 -19.90
C GLN A 200 10.23 17.84 -18.44
N LYS A 201 11.19 18.74 -18.26
CA LYS A 201 11.66 19.17 -16.93
C LYS A 201 10.66 20.12 -16.25
N PRO A 202 10.19 19.85 -15.01
CA PRO A 202 9.42 20.81 -14.21
C PRO A 202 10.25 22.06 -13.87
N VAL A 203 9.58 23.22 -13.80
CA VAL A 203 10.22 24.52 -13.52
C VAL A 203 10.86 24.54 -12.12
N ASP A 204 10.18 23.95 -11.14
CA ASP A 204 10.55 24.04 -9.72
C ASP A 204 11.57 22.98 -9.25
N LEU A 205 11.97 22.04 -10.14
CA LEU A 205 12.85 20.94 -9.77
C LEU A 205 14.30 21.18 -10.20
N PRO A 206 15.31 21.02 -9.30
CA PRO A 206 16.72 21.09 -9.68
C PRO A 206 17.08 20.04 -10.76
N SER A 207 17.89 20.42 -11.75
CA SER A 207 18.22 19.54 -12.90
C SER A 207 18.88 18.22 -12.49
N ARG A 208 19.76 18.25 -11.48
CA ARG A 208 20.39 17.05 -10.92
C ARG A 208 19.38 16.09 -10.28
N LEU A 209 18.37 16.63 -9.59
CA LEU A 209 17.34 15.84 -8.94
C LEU A 209 16.40 15.24 -9.99
N HIS A 210 15.95 16.03 -10.97
CA HIS A 210 15.15 15.57 -12.11
C HIS A 210 15.81 14.40 -12.84
N VAL A 211 17.08 14.55 -13.25
CA VAL A 211 17.82 13.50 -13.95
C VAL A 211 17.95 12.24 -13.09
N ARG A 212 18.29 12.39 -11.80
CA ARG A 212 18.43 11.26 -10.89
C ARG A 212 17.10 10.50 -10.73
N GLU A 213 16.00 11.21 -10.49
CA GLU A 213 14.67 10.61 -10.31
C GLU A 213 14.21 9.88 -11.57
N LYS A 214 14.35 10.50 -12.76
CA LYS A 214 13.95 9.86 -14.03
C LYS A 214 14.82 8.65 -14.39
N LEU A 215 16.13 8.71 -14.16
CA LEU A 215 17.02 7.56 -14.36
C LEU A 215 16.73 6.43 -13.39
N GLN A 216 16.46 6.74 -12.12
CA GLN A 216 16.05 5.74 -11.13
C GLN A 216 14.70 5.10 -11.50
N ALA A 217 13.74 5.89 -11.98
CA ALA A 217 12.45 5.38 -12.45
C ALA A 217 12.56 4.47 -13.69
N THR A 218 13.56 4.69 -14.55
CA THR A 218 13.79 3.90 -15.77
C THR A 218 14.30 2.47 -15.49
N GLY A 219 14.98 2.26 -14.36
CA GLY A 219 15.56 0.96 -14.04
C GLY A 219 14.52 -0.17 -13.95
N ARG A 220 13.31 0.15 -13.49
CA ARG A 220 12.24 -0.82 -13.31
C ARG A 220 11.61 -1.30 -14.64
N PRO A 221 11.16 -0.43 -15.56
CA PRO A 221 10.72 -0.85 -16.90
C PRO A 221 11.78 -1.64 -17.68
N LEU A 222 13.06 -1.25 -17.59
CA LEU A 222 14.15 -1.99 -18.24
C LEU A 222 14.28 -3.41 -17.67
N ALA A 223 14.18 -3.57 -16.35
CA ALA A 223 14.21 -4.88 -15.72
C ALA A 223 13.00 -5.75 -16.15
N GLN A 224 11.80 -5.17 -16.26
CA GLN A 224 10.62 -5.89 -16.76
C GLN A 224 10.80 -6.35 -18.21
N ASN A 225 11.29 -5.47 -19.08
CA ASN A 225 11.58 -5.78 -20.48
C ASN A 225 12.61 -6.91 -20.61
N PHE A 226 13.69 -6.85 -19.82
CA PHE A 226 14.67 -7.93 -19.80
C PHE A 226 14.07 -9.24 -19.29
N LEU A 227 13.28 -9.21 -18.20
CA LEU A 227 12.61 -10.40 -17.68
C LEU A 227 11.61 -11.02 -18.67
N SER A 228 10.97 -10.21 -19.52
CA SER A 228 10.11 -10.73 -20.60
C SER A 228 10.89 -11.59 -21.60
N LEU A 229 12.17 -11.26 -21.85
CA LEU A 229 13.08 -12.07 -22.68
C LEU A 229 13.60 -13.31 -21.93
N VAL A 230 13.86 -13.19 -20.63
CA VAL A 230 14.26 -14.31 -19.76
C VAL A 230 13.17 -15.40 -19.73
N PHE A 231 11.91 -15.00 -19.60
CA PHE A 231 10.78 -15.92 -19.51
C PHE A 231 10.15 -16.26 -20.86
N LEU A 232 10.72 -15.78 -21.98
CA LEU A 232 10.12 -15.86 -23.31
C LEU A 232 9.64 -17.26 -23.71
N PRO A 233 10.41 -18.36 -23.56
CA PRO A 233 9.93 -19.69 -23.94
C PRO A 233 8.76 -20.17 -23.08
N TYR A 234 8.79 -19.84 -21.79
CA TYR A 234 7.72 -20.20 -20.87
C TYR A 234 6.44 -19.42 -21.17
N GLU A 235 6.55 -18.10 -21.35
CA GLU A 235 5.41 -17.26 -21.69
C GLU A 235 4.81 -17.60 -23.06
N ALA A 236 5.65 -17.87 -24.06
CA ALA A 236 5.20 -18.34 -25.36
C ALA A 236 4.41 -19.66 -25.26
N TYR A 237 4.90 -20.62 -24.46
CA TYR A 237 4.18 -21.86 -24.17
C TYR A 237 2.82 -21.62 -23.49
N ILE A 238 2.79 -20.77 -22.46
CA ILE A 238 1.55 -20.44 -21.74
C ILE A 238 0.53 -19.76 -22.65
N CYS A 239 0.96 -18.78 -23.46
CA CYS A 239 0.11 -18.13 -24.45
C CYS A 239 -0.41 -19.15 -25.47
N CYS A 240 0.46 -20.02 -25.99
CA CYS A 240 0.11 -21.05 -26.94
C CYS A 240 -0.92 -22.04 -26.36
N ASP A 241 -0.71 -22.56 -25.13
CA ASP A 241 -1.67 -23.42 -24.45
C ASP A 241 -3.01 -22.70 -24.24
N ALA A 242 -3.01 -21.45 -23.75
CA ALA A 242 -4.22 -20.68 -23.54
C ALA A 242 -5.04 -20.53 -24.84
N ILE A 243 -4.37 -20.18 -25.94
CA ILE A 243 -4.98 -19.99 -27.26
C ILE A 243 -5.53 -21.31 -27.79
N ILE A 244 -4.68 -22.34 -27.94
CA ILE A 244 -5.07 -23.63 -28.52
C ILE A 244 -6.19 -24.27 -27.69
N ARG A 245 -6.04 -24.31 -26.36
CA ARG A 245 -7.05 -24.87 -25.46
C ARG A 245 -8.39 -24.15 -25.61
N THR A 246 -8.37 -22.83 -25.76
CA THR A 246 -9.59 -22.04 -25.93
C THR A 246 -10.23 -22.29 -27.28
N LEU A 247 -9.46 -22.23 -28.38
CA LEU A 247 -9.97 -22.50 -29.72
C LEU A 247 -10.57 -23.92 -29.81
N VAL A 248 -9.89 -24.91 -29.23
CA VAL A 248 -10.38 -26.29 -29.19
C VAL A 248 -11.67 -26.42 -28.38
N ARG A 249 -11.79 -25.69 -27.27
CA ARG A 249 -13.00 -25.71 -26.45
C ARG A 249 -14.15 -24.97 -27.11
N VAL A 250 -13.91 -23.83 -27.73
CA VAL A 250 -14.97 -23.01 -28.35
C VAL A 250 -15.47 -23.65 -29.65
N PHE A 251 -14.57 -24.11 -30.53
CA PHE A 251 -14.94 -24.57 -31.86
C PHE A 251 -15.27 -26.07 -31.93
N TRP A 252 -14.56 -26.92 -31.19
CA TRP A 252 -14.74 -28.37 -31.28
C TRP A 252 -15.45 -28.98 -30.08
N THR A 253 -14.85 -28.93 -28.88
CA THR A 253 -15.32 -29.78 -27.76
C THR A 253 -16.54 -29.21 -27.04
N LYS A 254 -16.70 -27.89 -26.99
CA LYS A 254 -17.77 -27.16 -26.28
C LYS A 254 -17.95 -27.59 -24.82
N ARG A 255 -16.86 -28.06 -24.18
CA ARG A 255 -16.85 -28.54 -22.79
C ARG A 255 -15.88 -27.70 -21.97
N ARG A 256 -16.19 -27.51 -20.68
CA ARG A 256 -15.33 -26.81 -19.70
C ARG A 256 -14.89 -25.41 -20.16
N LEU A 257 -15.80 -24.67 -20.81
CA LEU A 257 -15.56 -23.29 -21.27
C LEU A 257 -15.28 -22.35 -20.10
N LEU A 258 -15.92 -22.59 -18.96
CA LEU A 258 -15.78 -21.79 -17.75
C LEU A 258 -14.81 -22.39 -16.72
N GLU A 259 -13.88 -23.27 -17.12
CA GLU A 259 -12.94 -23.85 -16.16
C GLU A 259 -11.87 -22.82 -15.75
N TRP A 260 -11.82 -22.48 -14.46
CA TRP A 260 -10.78 -21.64 -13.86
C TRP A 260 -10.48 -22.09 -12.43
N LYS A 261 -9.33 -21.64 -11.91
CA LYS A 261 -8.95 -21.74 -10.49
C LYS A 261 -8.96 -20.34 -9.89
N THR A 262 -9.39 -20.22 -8.63
CA THR A 262 -9.38 -18.92 -7.94
C THR A 262 -7.95 -18.45 -7.69
N ALA A 263 -7.76 -17.14 -7.54
CA ALA A 263 -6.47 -16.55 -7.20
C ALA A 263 -5.97 -17.10 -5.84
N SER A 264 -6.87 -17.17 -4.86
CA SER A 264 -6.61 -17.76 -3.53
C SER A 264 -6.21 -19.23 -3.57
N ASP A 265 -6.82 -20.04 -4.45
CA ASP A 265 -6.46 -21.46 -4.58
C ASP A 265 -5.12 -21.64 -5.32
N SER A 266 -4.79 -20.72 -6.22
CA SER A 266 -3.53 -20.72 -6.96
C SER A 266 -2.34 -20.30 -6.07
N GLU A 267 -2.56 -19.42 -5.09
CA GLU A 267 -1.55 -19.05 -4.09
C GLU A 267 -1.36 -20.13 -3.01
N ARG A 268 -2.44 -20.80 -2.58
CA ARG A 268 -2.38 -21.89 -1.57
C ARG A 268 -1.79 -23.20 -2.10
N GLY A 269 -1.98 -23.51 -3.39
CA GLY A 269 -1.54 -24.78 -3.98
C GLY A 269 -0.07 -24.85 -4.40
N ASN A 270 0.71 -23.80 -4.19
CA ASN A 270 2.10 -23.72 -4.60
C ASN A 270 2.92 -23.30 -3.38
N ASP A 271 3.69 -24.19 -2.76
CA ASP A 271 4.42 -23.88 -1.50
C ASP A 271 5.60 -22.90 -1.69
N GLY A 272 5.77 -22.33 -2.90
CA GLY A 272 6.89 -21.44 -3.21
C GLY A 272 8.24 -22.15 -3.22
N ASN A 273 8.24 -23.49 -3.23
CA ASN A 273 9.44 -24.30 -3.28
C ASN A 273 10.11 -24.20 -4.67
N LEU A 274 11.44 -24.16 -4.69
CA LEU A 274 12.26 -24.13 -5.90
C LEU A 274 11.94 -25.34 -6.79
N ILE A 275 11.83 -26.53 -6.21
CA ILE A 275 11.56 -27.77 -6.95
C ILE A 275 10.21 -27.66 -7.68
N GLY A 276 9.17 -27.19 -6.99
CA GLY A 276 7.85 -26.99 -7.60
C GLY A 276 7.85 -25.95 -8.72
N THR A 277 8.66 -24.90 -8.58
CA THR A 277 8.84 -23.86 -9.61
C THR A 277 9.52 -24.42 -10.86
N ILE A 278 10.59 -25.20 -10.67
CA ILE A 278 11.28 -25.91 -11.77
C ILE A 278 10.30 -26.81 -12.50
N TYR A 279 9.55 -27.67 -11.78
CA TYR A 279 8.56 -28.57 -12.38
C TYR A 279 7.52 -27.83 -13.23
N GLN A 280 6.98 -26.71 -12.74
CA GLN A 280 5.97 -25.95 -13.46
C GLN A 280 6.53 -25.22 -14.69
N MET A 281 7.81 -24.85 -14.68
CA MET A 281 8.47 -24.12 -15.76
C MET A 281 9.36 -25.02 -16.65
N MET A 282 9.30 -26.36 -16.50
CA MET A 282 10.20 -27.30 -17.18
C MET A 282 10.29 -27.15 -18.70
N ILE A 283 9.25 -26.62 -19.33
CA ILE A 283 9.25 -26.37 -20.78
C ILE A 283 10.36 -25.39 -21.19
N ALA A 284 10.70 -24.40 -20.36
CA ALA A 284 11.77 -23.46 -20.67
C ALA A 284 13.15 -24.15 -20.66
N PRO A 285 13.59 -24.84 -19.60
CA PRO A 285 14.82 -25.63 -19.63
C PRO A 285 14.84 -26.73 -20.70
N ALA A 286 13.72 -27.45 -20.90
CA ALA A 286 13.64 -28.50 -21.90
C ALA A 286 13.79 -27.94 -23.33
N SER A 287 13.13 -26.83 -23.63
CA SER A 287 13.28 -26.14 -24.93
C SER A 287 14.69 -25.61 -25.13
N ALA A 288 15.33 -25.07 -24.08
CA ALA A 288 16.71 -24.59 -24.14
C ALA A 288 17.69 -25.73 -24.45
N ILE A 289 17.58 -26.88 -23.78
CA ILE A 289 18.41 -28.05 -24.07
C ILE A 289 18.17 -28.57 -25.49
N PHE A 290 16.91 -28.70 -25.89
CA PHE A 290 16.54 -29.18 -27.22
C PHE A 290 17.12 -28.28 -28.32
N LEU A 291 16.96 -26.96 -28.19
CA LEU A 291 17.50 -25.99 -29.14
C LEU A 291 19.03 -25.95 -29.11
N ALA A 292 19.66 -26.08 -27.94
CA ALA A 292 21.11 -26.18 -27.82
C ALA A 292 21.66 -27.36 -28.60
N LEU A 293 21.05 -28.55 -28.46
CA LEU A 293 21.44 -29.74 -29.20
C LEU A 293 21.19 -29.57 -30.70
N LEU A 294 20.02 -29.05 -31.08
CA LEU A 294 19.68 -28.81 -32.49
C LEU A 294 20.69 -27.89 -33.17
N LEU A 295 20.98 -26.73 -32.56
CA LEU A 295 21.93 -25.76 -33.11
C LEU A 295 23.36 -26.29 -33.09
N TYR A 296 23.77 -27.03 -32.05
CA TYR A 296 25.10 -27.61 -31.99
C TYR A 296 25.38 -28.58 -33.15
N TYR A 297 24.38 -29.34 -33.58
CA TYR A 297 24.53 -30.28 -34.70
C TYR A 297 24.22 -29.69 -36.08
N SER A 298 23.31 -28.72 -36.17
CA SER A 298 22.91 -28.13 -37.46
C SER A 298 23.72 -26.87 -37.81
N GLU A 299 23.93 -25.97 -36.86
CA GLU A 299 24.50 -24.63 -37.08
C GLU A 299 25.45 -24.21 -35.93
N PRO A 300 26.67 -24.77 -35.87
CA PRO A 300 27.59 -24.56 -34.75
C PRO A 300 27.99 -23.10 -34.52
N GLU A 301 28.00 -22.27 -35.55
CA GLU A 301 28.32 -20.85 -35.41
C GLU A 301 27.22 -20.10 -34.65
N ILE A 302 25.95 -20.34 -35.00
CA ILE A 302 24.78 -19.73 -34.34
C ILE A 302 24.66 -20.22 -32.89
N PHE A 303 25.03 -21.48 -32.63
CA PHE A 303 25.01 -22.03 -31.28
C PHE A 303 25.75 -21.12 -30.29
N PHE A 304 26.94 -20.61 -30.63
CA PHE A 304 27.70 -19.73 -29.74
C PHE A 304 27.04 -18.36 -29.54
N TRP A 305 26.36 -17.83 -30.56
CA TRP A 305 25.58 -16.59 -30.46
C TRP A 305 24.30 -16.78 -29.63
N ALA A 306 23.63 -17.93 -29.76
CA ALA A 306 22.41 -18.25 -29.02
C ALA A 306 22.70 -18.69 -27.58
N LEU A 307 23.92 -19.13 -27.27
CA LEU A 307 24.30 -19.71 -25.98
C LEU A 307 23.88 -18.86 -24.76
N PRO A 308 24.09 -17.52 -24.71
CA PRO A 308 23.65 -16.72 -23.57
C PRO A 308 22.13 -16.79 -23.34
N TRP A 309 21.35 -16.83 -24.41
CA TRP A 309 19.89 -16.96 -24.36
C TRP A 309 19.46 -18.37 -23.96
N LEU A 310 20.13 -19.41 -24.45
CA LEU A 310 19.85 -20.79 -24.06
C LEU A 310 20.13 -21.00 -22.57
N VAL A 311 21.23 -20.45 -22.05
CA VAL A 311 21.56 -20.49 -20.62
C VAL A 311 20.53 -19.73 -19.79
N ILE A 312 20.13 -18.52 -20.20
CA ILE A 312 19.17 -17.74 -19.42
C ILE A 312 17.79 -18.39 -19.39
N TRP A 313 17.35 -19.01 -20.49
CA TRP A 313 16.12 -19.78 -20.56
C TRP A 313 16.16 -21.03 -19.69
N PHE A 314 17.32 -21.71 -19.65
CA PHE A 314 17.54 -22.85 -18.76
C PHE A 314 17.46 -22.47 -17.28
N VAL A 315 18.03 -21.33 -16.89
CA VAL A 315 18.06 -20.85 -15.49
C VAL A 315 16.78 -20.07 -15.11
N SER A 316 15.91 -19.76 -16.07
CA SER A 316 14.70 -18.96 -15.85
C SER A 316 13.81 -19.40 -14.68
N PRO A 317 13.62 -20.70 -14.36
CA PRO A 317 12.83 -21.09 -13.19
C PRO A 317 13.47 -20.68 -11.86
N ILE A 318 14.81 -20.66 -11.78
CA ILE A 318 15.56 -20.22 -10.60
C ILE A 318 15.39 -18.71 -10.42
N ILE A 319 15.43 -17.94 -11.51
CA ILE A 319 15.19 -16.49 -11.50
C ILE A 319 13.76 -16.19 -11.03
N ALA A 320 12.76 -16.89 -11.59
CA ALA A 320 11.36 -16.75 -11.18
C ALA A 320 11.14 -17.09 -9.69
N TRP A 321 11.76 -18.16 -9.21
CA TRP A 321 11.72 -18.54 -7.79
C TRP A 321 12.36 -17.47 -6.90
N TRP A 322 13.57 -17.00 -7.25
CA TRP A 322 14.30 -16.00 -6.48
C TRP A 322 13.53 -14.69 -6.35
N LEU A 323 12.94 -14.20 -7.46
CA LEU A 323 12.08 -13.00 -7.47
C LEU A 323 10.83 -13.18 -6.61
N SER A 324 10.29 -14.39 -6.55
CA SER A 324 9.04 -14.72 -5.84
C SER A 324 9.24 -14.99 -4.34
N ARG A 325 10.45 -14.88 -3.80
CA ARG A 325 10.72 -15.14 -2.38
C ARG A 325 10.09 -14.05 -1.49
N PRO A 326 9.50 -14.43 -0.34
CA PRO A 326 8.93 -13.46 0.57
C PRO A 326 10.03 -12.55 1.13
N ILE A 327 9.83 -11.24 1.04
CA ILE A 327 10.67 -10.25 1.71
C ILE A 327 10.20 -10.19 3.16
N THR A 328 10.89 -10.90 4.05
CA THR A 328 10.70 -10.72 5.48
C THR A 328 11.26 -9.37 5.87
N ARG A 329 10.39 -8.40 6.17
CA ARG A 329 10.83 -7.16 6.83
C ARG A 329 11.44 -7.56 8.16
N ARG A 330 12.75 -7.35 8.32
CA ARG A 330 13.34 -7.35 9.66
C ARG A 330 12.63 -6.25 10.43
N GLY A 331 12.05 -6.59 11.58
CA GLY A 331 11.51 -5.57 12.48
C GLY A 331 12.60 -4.52 12.72
N ILE A 332 12.21 -3.24 12.75
CA ILE A 332 13.15 -2.17 13.08
C ILE A 332 13.66 -2.49 14.49
N GLN A 333 14.96 -2.80 14.59
CA GLN A 333 15.62 -2.98 15.87
C GLN A 333 16.13 -1.62 16.29
N PHE A 334 15.50 -1.03 17.29
CA PHE A 334 15.98 0.20 17.90
C PHE A 334 17.11 -0.15 18.87
N SER A 335 18.17 0.64 18.86
CA SER A 335 19.16 0.66 19.93
C SER A 335 18.53 1.19 21.22
N GLU A 336 19.16 0.88 22.36
CA GLU A 336 18.74 1.42 23.67
C GLU A 336 18.68 2.95 23.68
N LEU A 337 19.60 3.62 22.96
CA LEU A 337 19.61 5.08 22.85
C LEU A 337 18.41 5.60 22.06
N GLU A 338 18.02 4.92 20.98
CA GLU A 338 16.82 5.27 20.21
C GLU A 338 15.55 5.03 21.02
N HIS A 339 15.49 3.94 21.79
CA HIS A 339 14.39 3.69 22.73
C HIS A 339 14.26 4.80 23.76
N HIS A 340 15.34 5.15 24.46
CA HIS A 340 15.33 6.25 25.43
C HIS A 340 14.95 7.59 24.80
N PHE A 341 15.39 7.85 23.56
CA PHE A 341 15.00 9.06 22.85
C PHE A 341 13.48 9.12 22.61
N LEU A 342 12.88 8.02 22.12
CA LEU A 342 11.45 7.94 21.84
C LEU A 342 10.59 8.00 23.11
N GLU A 343 11.03 7.34 24.18
CA GLU A 343 10.40 7.40 25.51
C GLU A 343 10.39 8.83 26.08
N LYS A 344 11.53 9.52 26.02
CA LYS A 344 11.61 10.94 26.42
C LYS A 344 10.77 11.84 25.53
N LEU A 345 10.78 11.59 24.21
CA LEU A 345 10.01 12.37 23.26
C LEU A 345 8.50 12.25 23.52
N SER A 346 8.00 11.02 23.66
CA SER A 346 6.59 10.77 23.95
C SER A 346 6.15 11.37 25.28
N ARG A 347 6.96 11.27 26.35
CA ARG A 347 6.67 11.95 27.62
C ARG A 347 6.63 13.48 27.48
N LYS A 348 7.56 14.08 26.75
CA LYS A 348 7.57 15.52 26.44
C LYS A 348 6.38 15.94 25.57
N THR A 349 5.94 15.10 24.64
CA THR A 349 4.74 15.34 23.85
C THR A 349 3.49 15.27 24.72
N TRP A 350 3.40 14.31 25.65
CA TRP A 350 2.25 14.20 26.57
C TRP A 350 2.05 15.45 27.43
N ARG A 351 3.14 16.11 27.85
CA ARG A 351 3.07 17.39 28.58
C ARG A 351 2.16 18.42 27.93
N TYR A 352 2.10 18.46 26.59
CA TYR A 352 1.18 19.34 25.87
C TYR A 352 -0.27 19.20 26.38
N PHE A 353 -0.76 17.97 26.53
CA PHE A 353 -2.12 17.72 26.96
C PHE A 353 -2.32 17.95 28.46
N GLU A 354 -1.27 17.82 29.27
CA GLU A 354 -1.29 18.16 30.70
C GLU A 354 -1.36 19.67 30.91
N GLU A 355 -0.62 20.43 30.12
CA GLU A 355 -0.49 21.89 30.26
C GLU A 355 -1.66 22.66 29.62
N TYR A 356 -2.19 22.17 28.50
CA TYR A 356 -3.14 22.93 27.69
C TYR A 356 -4.57 22.38 27.65
N VAL A 357 -4.81 21.13 28.06
CA VAL A 357 -6.17 20.58 28.23
C VAL A 357 -6.60 20.74 29.68
N THR A 358 -7.02 21.96 30.02
CA THR A 358 -7.29 22.39 31.39
C THR A 358 -8.76 22.73 31.60
N GLU A 359 -9.13 23.09 32.82
CA GLU A 359 -10.48 23.57 33.14
C GLU A 359 -10.83 24.89 32.44
N GLU A 360 -9.86 25.80 32.28
CA GLU A 360 -10.05 27.08 31.56
C GLU A 360 -10.46 26.84 30.10
N GLU A 361 -9.85 25.84 29.46
CA GLU A 361 -10.12 25.43 28.08
C GLU A 361 -11.27 24.40 27.99
N ASN A 362 -12.10 24.28 29.04
CA ASN A 362 -13.20 23.32 29.15
C ASN A 362 -12.81 21.85 28.89
N TRP A 363 -11.56 21.46 29.17
CA TRP A 363 -11.02 20.14 28.88
C TRP A 363 -11.04 19.78 27.39
N LEU A 364 -10.88 20.80 26.54
CA LEU A 364 -10.69 20.67 25.10
C LEU A 364 -9.26 21.08 24.74
N PRO A 365 -8.63 20.40 23.77
CA PRO A 365 -7.29 20.77 23.30
C PRO A 365 -7.35 22.03 22.42
N PRO A 366 -6.42 22.98 22.59
CA PRO A 366 -6.26 24.06 21.63
C PRO A 366 -5.76 23.50 20.28
N ASP A 367 -5.96 24.27 19.22
CA ASP A 367 -5.61 23.86 17.86
C ASP A 367 -4.10 23.83 17.64
N ASN A 368 -3.41 24.83 18.17
CA ASN A 368 -1.97 24.90 18.16
C ASN A 368 -1.46 25.74 19.32
N ILE A 369 -0.22 25.47 19.68
CA ILE A 369 0.60 26.39 20.46
C ILE A 369 1.73 26.89 19.57
N GLN A 370 2.01 28.17 19.64
CA GLN A 370 3.16 28.78 19.01
C GLN A 370 4.10 29.23 20.11
N GLN A 371 5.32 28.70 20.15
CA GLN A 371 6.31 29.09 21.17
C GLN A 371 7.19 30.26 20.73
N ASN A 372 7.41 30.40 19.41
CA ASN A 372 8.26 31.44 18.82
C ASN A 372 7.44 32.26 17.81
N PRO A 373 7.51 33.60 17.80
CA PRO A 373 8.38 34.45 18.62
C PRO A 373 7.86 34.68 20.06
N ASN A 374 6.56 34.52 20.31
CA ASN A 374 5.93 34.60 21.62
C ASN A 374 5.08 33.37 21.85
N LEU A 375 4.82 33.03 23.13
CA LEU A 375 3.88 31.98 23.49
C LEU A 375 2.44 32.42 23.18
N GLU A 376 1.84 31.83 22.15
CA GLU A 376 0.43 32.03 21.79
C GLU A 376 -0.30 30.70 21.77
N ILE A 377 -1.43 30.64 22.46
CA ILE A 377 -2.31 29.49 22.50
C ILE A 377 -3.51 29.80 21.62
N ALA A 378 -3.75 29.00 20.58
CA ALA A 378 -4.94 29.13 19.76
C ALA A 378 -6.13 28.51 20.51
N THR A 379 -6.87 29.36 21.23
CA THR A 379 -8.09 29.06 22.00
C THR A 379 -9.26 28.61 21.11
N ARG A 380 -9.04 27.61 20.27
CA ARG A 380 -10.04 27.00 19.41
C ARG A 380 -9.77 25.52 19.25
N THR A 381 -10.79 24.73 18.96
CA THR A 381 -10.66 23.29 18.73
C THR A 381 -11.56 22.81 17.60
N SER A 382 -11.20 21.66 17.03
CA SER A 382 -11.97 20.95 16.01
C SER A 382 -12.40 19.57 16.52
N PRO A 383 -13.38 18.91 15.88
CA PRO A 383 -13.74 17.53 16.21
C PRO A 383 -12.55 16.57 16.12
N THR A 384 -11.64 16.77 15.14
CA THR A 384 -10.39 16.00 15.03
C THR A 384 -9.50 16.22 16.25
N ASN A 385 -9.29 17.47 16.68
CA ASN A 385 -8.42 17.76 17.83
C ASN A 385 -8.97 17.09 19.10
N ILE A 386 -10.29 17.17 19.31
CA ILE A 386 -10.99 16.51 20.42
C ILE A 386 -10.73 15.00 20.43
N GLY A 387 -10.92 14.34 19.28
CA GLY A 387 -10.67 12.90 19.15
C GLY A 387 -9.21 12.54 19.44
N MET A 388 -8.27 13.30 18.88
CA MET A 388 -6.84 13.12 19.11
C MET A 388 -6.43 13.32 20.57
N ALA A 389 -7.02 14.28 21.30
CA ALA A 389 -6.75 14.46 22.72
C ALA A 389 -7.29 13.31 23.57
N LEU A 390 -8.49 12.80 23.27
CA LEU A 390 -9.04 11.63 23.95
C LEU A 390 -8.16 10.38 23.74
N LEU A 391 -7.66 10.17 22.52
CA LEU A 391 -6.73 9.08 22.25
C LEU A 391 -5.34 9.32 22.85
N SER A 392 -4.91 10.56 22.97
CA SER A 392 -3.67 10.90 23.66
C SER A 392 -3.78 10.63 25.16
N ASP A 393 -4.94 10.89 25.78
CA ASP A 393 -5.20 10.49 27.17
C ASP A 393 -5.09 8.96 27.32
N LEU A 394 -5.67 8.18 26.39
CA LEU A 394 -5.58 6.73 26.41
C LEU A 394 -4.13 6.24 26.22
N ALA A 395 -3.41 6.78 25.24
CA ALA A 395 -2.00 6.45 25.03
C ALA A 395 -1.14 6.81 26.24
N ALA A 396 -1.42 7.93 26.92
CA ALA A 396 -0.71 8.31 28.14
C ALA A 396 -0.92 7.30 29.28
N TYR A 397 -2.10 6.67 29.36
CA TYR A 397 -2.32 5.54 30.27
C TYR A 397 -1.46 4.33 29.87
N ASP A 398 -1.43 3.97 28.59
CA ASP A 398 -0.63 2.83 28.09
C ASP A 398 0.88 3.03 28.31
N PHE A 399 1.36 4.27 28.19
CA PHE A 399 2.76 4.63 28.50
C PHE A 399 3.05 4.75 30.01
N GLY A 400 2.02 4.71 30.86
CA GLY A 400 2.16 4.90 32.31
C GLY A 400 2.42 6.35 32.72
N TYR A 401 2.09 7.33 31.87
CA TYR A 401 2.21 8.76 32.16
C TYR A 401 1.01 9.30 32.94
N CYS A 402 -0.14 8.62 32.89
CA CYS A 402 -1.28 8.91 33.75
C CYS A 402 -1.91 7.62 34.30
N SER A 403 -2.55 7.74 35.46
CA SER A 403 -3.31 6.67 36.08
C SER A 403 -4.66 6.44 35.38
N ALA A 404 -5.23 5.24 35.52
CA ALA A 404 -6.58 4.93 35.05
C ALA A 404 -7.63 5.93 35.59
N SER A 405 -7.48 6.39 36.83
CA SER A 405 -8.35 7.40 37.43
C SER A 405 -8.24 8.75 36.72
N GLN A 406 -7.02 9.18 36.38
CA GLN A 406 -6.79 10.42 35.63
C GLN A 406 -7.37 10.33 34.22
N LEU A 407 -7.13 9.24 33.50
CA LEU A 407 -7.75 8.97 32.19
C LEU A 407 -9.28 9.09 32.27
N LEU A 408 -9.92 8.32 33.16
CA LEU A 408 -11.37 8.33 33.32
C LEU A 408 -11.92 9.71 33.69
N ASN A 409 -11.21 10.46 34.54
CA ASN A 409 -11.63 11.79 34.95
C ASN A 409 -11.53 12.79 33.79
N ARG A 410 -10.40 12.81 33.07
CA ARG A 410 -10.17 13.69 31.91
C ARG A 410 -11.19 13.43 30.82
N THR A 411 -11.37 12.16 30.42
CA THR A 411 -12.40 11.76 29.46
C THR A 411 -13.79 12.20 29.91
N ARG A 412 -14.18 11.94 31.16
CA ARG A 412 -15.51 12.34 31.67
C ARG A 412 -15.72 13.86 31.59
N LYS A 413 -14.70 14.65 31.90
CA LYS A 413 -14.75 16.11 31.84
C LYS A 413 -14.89 16.59 30.39
N THR A 414 -14.15 16.03 29.45
CA THR A 414 -14.30 16.32 28.01
C THR A 414 -15.70 15.97 27.53
N PHE A 415 -16.24 14.79 27.82
CA PHE A 415 -17.60 14.40 27.41
C PHE A 415 -18.69 15.33 27.98
N LYS A 416 -18.56 15.74 29.25
CA LYS A 416 -19.46 16.76 29.83
C LYS A 416 -19.39 18.10 29.09
N THR A 417 -18.23 18.46 28.55
CA THR A 417 -18.11 19.64 27.68
C THR A 417 -18.78 19.41 26.34
N LEU A 418 -18.55 18.25 25.71
CA LEU A 418 -19.17 17.89 24.42
C LEU A 418 -20.70 17.93 24.48
N ASP A 419 -21.32 17.55 25.60
CA ASP A 419 -22.77 17.60 25.81
C ASP A 419 -23.34 19.03 25.82
N ARG A 420 -22.51 20.04 26.13
CA ARG A 420 -22.90 21.46 26.18
C ARG A 420 -22.71 22.19 24.85
N MET A 421 -21.95 21.62 23.91
CA MET A 421 -21.59 22.27 22.65
C MET A 421 -22.74 22.23 21.64
N GLU A 422 -22.96 23.34 20.94
CA GLU A 422 -23.96 23.44 19.85
C GLU A 422 -23.63 22.44 18.73
N ARG A 423 -24.62 21.71 18.21
CA ARG A 423 -24.44 20.73 17.12
C ARG A 423 -25.41 20.98 15.98
N HIS A 424 -25.00 20.66 14.76
CA HIS A 424 -25.88 20.64 13.58
C HIS A 424 -26.26 19.20 13.23
N ARG A 425 -27.53 18.83 13.44
CA ARG A 425 -28.07 17.49 13.12
C ARG A 425 -27.23 16.35 13.73
N GLY A 426 -26.74 16.54 14.95
CA GLY A 426 -25.88 15.58 15.66
C GLY A 426 -24.38 15.72 15.38
N HIS A 427 -23.98 16.48 14.36
CA HIS A 427 -22.57 16.75 14.06
C HIS A 427 -22.05 17.98 14.80
N PHE A 428 -20.79 17.93 15.21
CA PHE A 428 -20.06 19.11 15.67
C PHE A 428 -19.68 20.00 14.48
N PHE A 429 -19.63 21.32 14.70
CA PHE A 429 -19.07 22.27 13.76
C PHE A 429 -17.54 22.13 13.68
N ASN A 430 -16.93 22.65 12.62
CA ASN A 430 -15.50 22.51 12.40
C ASN A 430 -14.65 23.19 13.47
N TRP A 431 -15.13 24.31 14.02
CA TRP A 431 -14.36 25.12 14.96
C TRP A 431 -15.23 25.62 16.11
N TYR A 432 -14.70 25.48 17.32
CA TYR A 432 -15.25 26.04 18.55
C TYR A 432 -14.19 26.84 19.27
N ASP A 433 -14.57 27.95 19.89
CA ASP A 433 -13.77 28.57 20.93
C ASP A 433 -13.77 27.68 22.18
N THR A 434 -12.60 27.35 22.70
CA THR A 434 -12.44 26.36 23.79
C THR A 434 -12.88 26.88 25.14
N ARG A 435 -12.95 28.20 25.35
CA ARG A 435 -13.36 28.83 26.62
C ARG A 435 -14.85 29.09 26.69
N THR A 436 -15.43 29.56 25.58
CA THR A 436 -16.84 29.96 25.48
C THR A 436 -17.74 28.86 24.92
N LEU A 437 -17.16 27.83 24.28
CA LEU A 437 -17.86 26.76 23.57
C LEU A 437 -18.71 27.22 22.38
N GLN A 438 -18.54 28.47 21.95
CA GLN A 438 -19.28 29.00 20.80
C GLN A 438 -18.68 28.50 19.48
N PRO A 439 -19.51 28.06 18.52
CA PRO A 439 -19.04 27.78 17.16
C PRO A 439 -18.45 29.04 16.53
N LEU A 440 -17.24 28.91 15.98
CA LEU A 440 -16.56 30.01 15.28
C LEU A 440 -17.12 30.19 13.87
N HIS A 441 -17.02 31.43 13.35
CA HIS A 441 -17.43 31.75 11.98
C HIS A 441 -16.27 31.53 10.99
N PRO A 442 -16.55 30.98 9.78
CA PRO A 442 -17.84 30.50 9.30
C PRO A 442 -18.26 29.18 9.95
N ARG A 443 -19.57 29.03 10.22
CA ARG A 443 -20.12 27.80 10.78
C ARG A 443 -20.36 26.79 9.67
N TYR A 444 -19.62 25.68 9.70
CA TYR A 444 -19.83 24.55 8.79
C TYR A 444 -19.48 23.23 9.49
N VAL A 445 -19.98 22.13 8.93
CA VAL A 445 -19.64 20.77 9.36
C VAL A 445 -18.63 20.20 8.37
N SER A 446 -17.48 19.76 8.87
CA SER A 446 -16.51 19.00 8.09
C SER A 446 -16.80 17.51 8.19
N LEU A 447 -17.00 16.87 7.05
CA LEU A 447 -17.17 15.42 6.96
C LEU A 447 -15.88 14.69 7.41
N VAL A 448 -14.72 15.28 7.12
CA VAL A 448 -13.41 14.72 7.49
C VAL A 448 -13.26 14.74 9.00
N ASP A 449 -13.51 15.88 9.65
CA ASP A 449 -13.36 15.98 11.10
C ASP A 449 -14.41 15.14 11.85
N SER A 450 -15.63 15.07 11.32
CA SER A 450 -16.65 14.15 11.84
C SER A 450 -16.20 12.69 11.73
N GLY A 451 -15.59 12.32 10.59
CA GLY A 451 -15.07 10.97 10.36
C GLY A 451 -13.91 10.62 11.29
N ASN A 452 -12.95 11.55 11.48
CA ASN A 452 -11.83 11.39 12.40
C ASN A 452 -12.32 11.20 13.83
N LEU A 453 -13.19 12.09 14.32
CA LEU A 453 -13.76 11.95 15.66
C LEU A 453 -14.52 10.62 15.83
N ALA A 454 -15.28 10.19 14.82
CA ALA A 454 -15.97 8.91 14.88
C ALA A 454 -15.00 7.72 14.97
N ALA A 455 -13.92 7.74 14.19
CA ALA A 455 -12.87 6.72 14.25
C ALA A 455 -12.17 6.73 15.62
N ASP A 456 -11.83 7.90 16.14
CA ASP A 456 -11.18 8.06 17.44
C ASP A 456 -12.06 7.56 18.58
N LEU A 457 -13.38 7.83 18.53
CA LEU A 457 -14.33 7.32 19.52
C LEU A 457 -14.47 5.79 19.47
N LEU A 458 -14.33 5.16 18.29
CA LEU A 458 -14.30 3.70 18.18
C LEU A 458 -13.06 3.11 18.83
N VAL A 459 -11.89 3.72 18.63
CA VAL A 459 -10.63 3.31 19.27
C VAL A 459 -10.72 3.51 20.79
N LEU A 460 -11.19 4.67 21.24
CA LEU A 460 -11.39 4.98 22.65
C LEU A 460 -12.33 3.97 23.34
N SER A 461 -13.43 3.62 22.67
CA SER A 461 -14.38 2.61 23.16
C SER A 461 -13.72 1.24 23.32
N SER A 462 -12.86 0.84 22.37
CA SER A 462 -12.08 -0.39 22.48
C SER A 462 -11.09 -0.33 23.64
N GLY A 463 -10.36 0.77 23.78
CA GLY A 463 -9.40 0.99 24.88
C GLY A 463 -10.05 0.93 26.26
N PHE A 464 -11.26 1.48 26.43
CA PHE A 464 -11.98 1.37 27.70
C PHE A 464 -12.48 -0.05 28.00
N ARG A 465 -12.79 -0.86 26.98
CA ARG A 465 -13.11 -2.28 27.19
C ARG A 465 -11.87 -3.04 27.67
N GLU A 466 -10.73 -2.81 27.03
CA GLU A 466 -9.45 -3.39 27.47
C GLU A 466 -9.08 -2.94 28.89
N LEU A 467 -9.25 -1.66 29.21
CA LEU A 467 -9.01 -1.12 30.56
C LEU A 467 -9.83 -1.87 31.63
N SER A 468 -11.05 -2.29 31.32
CA SER A 468 -11.90 -3.02 32.27
C SER A 468 -11.40 -4.43 32.59
N GLU A 469 -10.55 -4.99 31.73
CA GLU A 469 -9.93 -6.32 31.87
C GLU A 469 -8.44 -6.23 32.26
N ALA A 470 -7.88 -5.02 32.31
CA ALA A 470 -6.45 -4.80 32.55
C ALA A 470 -6.03 -5.09 34.00
N ASN A 471 -4.76 -5.47 34.16
CA ASN A 471 -4.15 -5.64 35.47
C ASN A 471 -4.10 -4.32 36.25
N LEU A 472 -4.30 -4.37 37.57
CA LEU A 472 -4.20 -3.20 38.45
C LEU A 472 -2.80 -2.56 38.47
N MET A 473 -1.77 -3.35 38.15
CA MET A 473 -0.39 -2.90 37.98
C MET A 473 0.07 -3.24 36.54
N PRO A 474 -0.17 -2.38 35.55
CA PRO A 474 0.38 -2.58 34.23
C PRO A 474 1.90 -2.39 34.26
N GLU A 475 2.64 -3.22 33.52
CA GLU A 475 4.12 -3.18 33.48
C GLU A 475 4.66 -1.80 33.13
N ARG A 476 3.94 -1.06 32.28
CA ARG A 476 4.29 0.28 31.83
C ARG A 476 4.17 1.37 32.90
N MET A 477 3.44 1.14 34.00
CA MET A 477 3.25 2.14 35.06
C MET A 477 4.58 2.70 35.58
N PHE A 478 5.55 1.83 35.88
CA PHE A 478 6.86 2.24 36.39
C PHE A 478 7.80 2.69 35.27
N ALA A 479 7.61 2.19 34.05
CA ALA A 479 8.33 2.67 32.88
C ALA A 479 8.00 4.14 32.59
N GLY A 480 6.73 4.56 32.71
CA GLY A 480 6.33 5.95 32.50
C GLY A 480 6.92 6.94 33.53
N LEU A 481 7.01 6.51 34.80
CA LEU A 481 7.72 7.27 35.84
C LEU A 481 9.21 7.40 35.50
N ARG A 482 9.83 6.31 35.04
CA ARG A 482 11.24 6.32 34.63
C ARG A 482 11.47 7.26 33.46
N ASP A 483 10.57 7.31 32.49
CA ASP A 483 10.65 8.24 31.36
C ASP A 483 10.58 9.69 31.82
N THR A 484 9.71 9.99 32.79
CA THR A 484 9.61 11.31 33.43
C THR A 484 10.92 11.70 34.11
N LEU A 485 11.53 10.79 34.89
CA LEU A 485 12.84 11.04 35.52
C LEU A 485 13.97 11.20 34.51
N ARG A 486 13.95 10.47 33.39
CA ARG A 486 14.93 10.64 32.30
C ARG A 486 14.79 12.00 31.62
N VAL A 487 13.56 12.49 31.45
CA VAL A 487 13.34 13.86 30.95
C VAL A 487 13.84 14.89 31.96
N LEU A 488 13.53 14.72 33.24
CA LEU A 488 14.02 15.59 34.30
C LEU A 488 15.56 15.64 34.31
N LEU A 489 16.23 14.51 34.12
CA LEU A 489 17.69 14.44 34.00
C LEU A 489 18.22 15.25 32.81
N ASP A 490 17.57 15.18 31.63
CA ASP A 490 17.94 16.01 30.48
C ASP A 490 17.76 17.52 30.77
N VAL A 491 16.69 17.91 31.48
CA VAL A 491 16.43 19.30 31.84
C VAL A 491 17.52 19.83 32.77
N ILE A 492 17.96 19.03 33.75
CA ILE A 492 19.08 19.37 34.64
C ILE A 492 20.40 19.49 33.86
N LEU A 493 20.69 18.57 32.95
CA LEU A 493 21.94 18.57 32.19
C LEU A 493 22.08 19.77 31.25
N ASN A 494 20.96 20.30 30.74
CA ASN A 494 20.96 21.48 29.87
C ASN A 494 20.90 22.81 30.66
N PHE A 495 20.92 22.76 31.99
CA PHE A 495 20.87 23.94 32.84
C PHE A 495 22.30 24.41 33.21
N ASP A 496 22.65 25.65 32.81
CA ASP A 496 23.97 26.27 33.04
C ASP A 496 24.17 26.82 34.48
N GLY A 497 23.23 26.56 35.40
CA GLY A 497 23.31 27.03 36.78
C GLY A 497 24.23 26.17 37.64
N LYS A 498 25.35 26.74 38.10
CA LYS A 498 26.38 26.11 38.95
C LYS A 498 25.91 25.56 40.31
N SER A 499 24.63 25.61 40.67
CA SER A 499 24.12 25.26 42.00
C SER A 499 23.20 24.04 42.06
N ILE A 500 22.84 23.40 40.95
CA ILE A 500 22.09 22.14 41.01
C ILE A 500 23.09 21.02 41.27
N ASP A 501 23.13 20.61 42.53
CA ASP A 501 24.15 19.77 43.15
C ASP A 501 24.30 18.41 42.46
N ALA A 502 25.51 17.87 42.46
CA ALA A 502 25.76 16.50 42.04
C ALA A 502 24.93 15.48 42.86
N ASP A 503 24.53 15.86 44.08
CA ASP A 503 23.59 15.12 44.92
C ASP A 503 22.20 14.98 44.28
N PHE A 504 21.63 16.09 43.76
CA PHE A 504 20.31 16.10 43.12
C PHE A 504 20.25 15.16 41.92
N ARG A 505 21.29 15.22 41.08
CA ARG A 505 21.46 14.31 39.94
C ARG A 505 21.56 12.85 40.38
N ARG A 506 22.39 12.55 41.38
CA ARG A 506 22.57 11.19 41.89
C ARG A 506 21.29 10.59 42.48
N ARG A 507 20.45 11.41 43.12
CA ARG A 507 19.13 10.97 43.63
C ARG A 507 18.22 10.52 42.50
N ILE A 508 18.12 11.29 41.42
CA ILE A 508 17.30 10.93 40.25
C ILE A 508 17.86 9.68 39.55
N GLU A 509 19.18 9.60 39.35
CA GLU A 509 19.83 8.41 38.78
C GLU A 509 19.54 7.15 39.62
N ARG A 510 19.57 7.27 40.97
CA ARG A 510 19.23 6.19 41.88
C ARG A 510 17.75 5.78 41.76
N GLN A 511 16.82 6.73 41.66
CA GLN A 511 15.40 6.41 41.47
C GLN A 511 15.16 5.68 40.14
N ILE A 512 15.82 6.10 39.06
CA ILE A 512 15.77 5.40 37.77
C ILE A 512 16.26 3.93 37.93
N GLU A 513 17.34 3.71 38.67
CA GLU A 513 17.85 2.36 38.94
C GLU A 513 16.84 1.51 39.73
N VAL A 514 16.16 2.10 40.72
CA VAL A 514 15.10 1.43 41.48
C VAL A 514 13.92 1.07 40.58
N LEU A 515 13.47 1.99 39.73
CA LEU A 515 12.36 1.76 38.78
C LEU A 515 12.68 0.71 37.71
N ASN A 516 13.96 0.43 37.43
CA ASN A 516 14.34 -0.68 36.56
C ASN A 516 14.03 -2.05 37.17
N ARG A 517 13.80 -2.10 38.49
CA ARG A 517 13.36 -3.30 39.22
C ARG A 517 11.88 -3.13 39.52
N ALA A 518 11.03 -3.51 38.56
CA ALA A 518 9.58 -3.43 38.72
C ALA A 518 9.14 -4.19 39.99
N PRO A 519 8.24 -3.62 40.81
CA PRO A 519 7.79 -4.28 42.03
C PRO A 519 6.91 -5.49 41.72
N ASP A 520 7.16 -6.61 42.40
CA ASP A 520 6.47 -7.89 42.17
C ASP A 520 5.11 -8.01 42.86
N SER A 521 4.68 -7.00 43.64
CA SER A 521 3.41 -7.00 44.36
C SER A 521 2.84 -5.60 44.57
N LEU A 522 1.52 -5.52 44.78
CA LEU A 522 0.82 -4.27 45.10
C LEU A 522 1.36 -3.59 46.37
N GLN A 523 1.76 -4.37 47.38
CA GLN A 523 2.34 -3.83 48.60
C GLN A 523 3.71 -3.20 48.32
N ALA A 524 4.58 -3.87 47.57
CA ALA A 524 5.88 -3.34 47.17
C ALA A 524 5.73 -2.09 46.29
N ALA A 525 4.80 -2.10 45.34
CA ALA A 525 4.44 -0.95 44.52
C ALA A 525 4.00 0.25 45.36
N ASN A 526 3.10 0.04 46.32
CA ASN A 526 2.63 1.11 47.20
C ASN A 526 3.75 1.71 48.07
N VAL A 527 4.63 0.86 48.61
CA VAL A 527 5.80 1.33 49.38
C VAL A 527 6.74 2.15 48.50
N LEU A 528 7.05 1.67 47.29
CA LEU A 528 7.92 2.37 46.35
C LEU A 528 7.34 3.74 45.95
N LEU A 529 6.06 3.80 45.59
CA LEU A 529 5.38 5.05 45.22
C LEU A 529 5.34 6.03 46.41
N ALA A 530 5.11 5.55 47.63
CA ALA A 530 5.15 6.38 48.83
C ALA A 530 6.55 6.96 49.08
N GLN A 531 7.61 6.16 48.91
CA GLN A 531 9.00 6.63 49.01
C GLN A 531 9.32 7.67 47.95
N MET A 532 8.96 7.41 46.69
CA MET A 532 9.17 8.36 45.59
C MET A 532 8.41 9.68 45.80
N THR A 533 7.22 9.64 46.41
CA THR A 533 6.46 10.86 46.72
C THR A 533 7.18 11.74 47.74
N VAL A 534 7.78 11.12 48.77
CA VAL A 534 8.59 11.85 49.76
C VAL A 534 9.84 12.43 49.11
N GLU A 535 10.55 11.64 48.30
CA GLU A 535 11.75 12.11 47.60
C GLU A 535 11.41 13.23 46.60
N ALA A 536 10.31 13.14 45.85
CA ALA A 536 9.85 14.19 44.97
C ALA A 536 9.57 15.50 45.72
N ALA A 537 8.94 15.44 46.90
CA ALA A 537 8.72 16.62 47.73
C ALA A 537 10.03 17.28 48.18
N GLU A 538 11.07 16.49 48.50
CA GLU A 538 12.41 17.01 48.77
C GLU A 538 13.04 17.64 47.52
N LEU A 539 12.89 16.99 46.36
CA LEU A 539 13.42 17.51 45.09
C LEU A 539 12.77 18.85 44.71
N ILE A 540 11.46 19.02 44.97
CA ILE A 540 10.75 20.29 44.76
C ILE A 540 11.39 21.42 45.56
N THR A 541 11.76 21.17 46.83
CA THR A 541 12.42 22.20 47.66
C THR A 541 13.81 22.59 47.15
N LEU A 542 14.49 21.68 46.45
CA LEU A 542 15.82 21.89 45.89
C LEU A 542 15.79 22.54 44.50
N ALA A 543 14.69 22.41 43.76
CA ALA A 543 14.50 22.99 42.43
C ALA A 543 14.25 24.53 42.44
N ASP A 544 14.42 25.17 43.61
CA ASP A 544 14.00 26.54 43.92
C ASP A 544 14.34 27.54 42.80
N SER A 545 13.30 28.25 42.31
CA SER A 545 13.32 29.30 41.26
C SER A 545 13.26 28.90 39.78
N ASN A 546 13.24 27.62 39.38
CA ASN A 546 13.14 27.24 37.95
C ASN A 546 11.77 26.62 37.59
N PRO A 547 10.91 27.31 36.82
CA PRO A 547 9.58 26.82 36.46
C PRO A 547 9.57 25.50 35.68
N GLU A 548 10.58 25.27 34.83
CA GLU A 548 10.67 24.05 34.01
C GLU A 548 11.06 22.85 34.87
N LEU A 549 12.05 23.01 35.77
CA LEU A 549 12.42 21.96 36.71
C LEU A 549 11.26 21.64 37.67
N MET A 550 10.61 22.67 38.20
CA MET A 550 9.45 22.53 39.09
C MET A 550 8.25 21.83 38.43
N TRP A 551 8.14 21.88 37.11
CA TRP A 551 7.07 21.17 36.40
C TRP A 551 7.34 19.66 36.28
N TRP A 552 8.62 19.29 36.10
CA TRP A 552 9.02 17.90 35.86
C TRP A 552 9.21 17.08 37.14
N VAL A 553 9.50 17.73 38.28
CA VAL A 553 9.54 17.11 39.61
C VAL A 553 8.12 16.97 40.15
#